data_AF-A0A6I9WV04-F1
#
_entry.id   AF-A0A6I9WV04-F1
#
_cell.length_a   1.000
_cell.length_b   1.000
_cell.length_c   1.000
_cell.angle_alpha   90.00
_cell.angle_beta   90.00
_cell.angle_gamma   90.00
#
_symmetry.space_group_name_H-M   'P 1'
#
loop_
_entity.id
_entity.type
_entity.pdbx_description
1 polymer ?
#
loop_
_entity_poly.entity_id
_entity_poly.type
_entity_poly.pdbx_seq_one_letter_code
_entity_poly.pdbx_strand_id
1 'polypeptide(L)'
;MVKLQMVMLEDQDGDKQKRTMPRQYLYDIVFGETSTQEEVYEGTTKNLAQDVLNGYNATVFAYGATGSGKTHTMVGTSSSPGIMVRALNDIFLATKKLSENIDFTVSFLKKSIFFKSFFS
;
A
#
# COMPACT_ATOMS: atom_id res chain seq x y z
N MET A 1 -8.00 -6.17 -18.92
CA MET A 1 -8.60 -4.82 -18.96
C MET A 1 -8.85 -4.41 -17.51
N VAL A 2 -8.04 -3.48 -16.96
CA VAL A 2 -8.16 -3.06 -15.55
C VAL A 2 -9.38 -2.15 -15.43
N LYS A 3 -10.28 -2.42 -14.48
CA LYS A 3 -11.49 -1.62 -14.29
C LYS A 3 -11.14 -0.44 -13.38
N LEU A 4 -10.89 0.72 -13.97
CA LEU A 4 -10.63 1.96 -13.21
C LEU A 4 -11.87 2.36 -12.40
N GLN A 5 -11.64 2.81 -11.16
CA GLN A 5 -12.67 3.30 -10.26
C GLN A 5 -12.63 4.84 -10.20
N MET A 6 -13.80 5.47 -10.37
CA MET A 6 -13.99 6.92 -10.31
C MET A 6 -14.32 7.35 -8.87
N VAL A 7 -13.68 8.41 -8.39
CA VAL A 7 -13.99 9.04 -7.09
C VAL A 7 -14.30 10.51 -7.29
N MET A 8 -15.38 10.95 -6.65
CA MET A 8 -15.75 12.36 -6.51
C MET A 8 -15.16 12.88 -5.21
N LEU A 9 -14.29 13.89 -5.29
CA LEU A 9 -13.82 14.62 -4.11
C LEU A 9 -14.49 16.00 -4.05
N GLU A 10 -14.97 16.36 -2.87
CA GLU A 10 -15.49 17.71 -2.59
C GLU A 10 -14.31 18.63 -2.24
N ASP A 11 -14.14 19.70 -3.02
CA ASP A 11 -13.12 20.72 -2.74
C ASP A 11 -13.56 21.57 -1.53
N GLN A 12 -12.80 21.53 -0.43
CA GLN A 12 -12.96 22.45 0.71
C GLN A 12 -12.16 23.75 0.50
N ASP A 13 -12.40 24.44 -0.63
CA ASP A 13 -11.78 25.74 -0.89
C ASP A 13 -12.68 26.89 -0.43
N GLY A 14 -12.13 27.74 0.45
CA GLY A 14 -12.79 28.90 1.06
C GLY A 14 -12.98 30.12 0.16
N ASP A 15 -13.11 29.94 -1.16
CA ASP A 15 -13.35 31.04 -2.11
C ASP A 15 -14.81 31.07 -2.57
N LYS A 16 -15.57 32.01 -1.99
CA LYS A 16 -17.01 32.21 -2.26
C LYS A 16 -17.23 32.89 -3.62
N GLN A 17 -16.97 32.21 -4.74
CA GLN A 17 -17.57 32.49 -6.07
C GLN A 17 -17.04 31.58 -7.19
N LYS A 18 -17.12 30.25 -7.03
CA LYS A 18 -17.18 29.33 -8.18
C LYS A 18 -18.08 28.19 -7.78
N ARG A 19 -19.07 27.84 -8.62
CA ARG A 19 -19.78 26.57 -8.48
C ARG A 19 -18.71 25.47 -8.52
N THR A 20 -18.41 24.87 -7.38
CA THR A 20 -17.44 23.78 -7.26
C THR A 20 -18.04 22.59 -7.99
N MET A 21 -17.66 22.43 -9.26
CA MET A 21 -17.89 21.19 -9.98
C MET A 21 -17.09 20.11 -9.24
N PRO A 22 -17.72 18.99 -8.83
CA PRO A 22 -17.00 17.92 -8.16
C PRO A 22 -15.88 17.40 -9.07
N ARG A 23 -14.66 17.28 -8.54
CA ARG A 23 -13.52 16.76 -9.31
C ARG A 23 -13.57 15.24 -9.31
N GLN A 24 -13.41 14.68 -10.51
CA GLN A 24 -13.36 13.25 -10.74
C GLN A 24 -11.90 12.81 -10.89
N TYR A 25 -11.52 11.78 -10.14
CA TYR A 25 -10.22 11.15 -10.24
C TYR A 25 -10.39 9.67 -10.58
N LEU A 26 -9.50 9.16 -11.42
CA LEU A 26 -9.47 7.76 -11.87
C LEU A 26 -8.28 7.06 -11.24
N TYR A 27 -8.54 5.92 -10.59
CA TYR A 27 -7.51 5.07 -9.99
C TYR A 27 -7.81 3.60 -10.33
N ASP A 28 -6.80 2.73 -10.27
CA ASP A 28 -7.00 1.29 -10.48
C ASP A 28 -7.95 0.69 -9.43
N ILE A 29 -7.76 1.09 -8.17
CA ILE A 29 -8.55 0.60 -7.04
C ILE A 29 -8.69 1.75 -6.03
N VAL A 30 -9.88 1.84 -5.42
CA VAL A 30 -10.15 2.81 -4.36
C VAL A 30 -10.72 2.10 -3.15
N PHE A 31 -10.14 2.39 -1.99
CA PHE A 31 -10.56 1.87 -0.70
C PHE A 31 -11.31 2.96 0.07
N GLY A 32 -12.47 2.61 0.61
CA GLY A 32 -13.28 3.51 1.44
C GLY A 32 -12.87 3.47 2.90
N GLU A 33 -13.51 4.28 3.74
CA GLU A 33 -13.22 4.35 5.18
C GLU A 33 -13.51 3.03 5.91
N THR A 34 -14.41 2.21 5.38
CA THR A 34 -14.75 0.89 5.94
C THR A 34 -13.82 -0.22 5.46
N SER A 35 -12.90 0.06 4.53
CA SER A 35 -12.00 -0.94 3.99
C SER A 35 -11.01 -1.43 5.04
N THR A 36 -10.85 -2.75 5.12
CA THR A 36 -9.94 -3.38 6.07
C THR A 36 -8.51 -3.42 5.55
N GLN A 37 -7.55 -3.58 6.46
CA GLN A 37 -6.13 -3.78 6.09
C GLN A 37 -5.92 -5.02 5.22
N GLU A 38 -6.81 -6.01 5.36
CA GLU A 38 -6.81 -7.22 4.54
C GLU A 38 -7.21 -6.92 3.11
N GLU A 39 -8.37 -6.28 2.90
CA GLU A 39 -8.85 -5.89 1.58
C GLU A 39 -7.84 -5.01 0.83
N VAL A 40 -7.20 -4.08 1.54
CA VAL A 40 -6.14 -3.24 0.96
C VAL A 40 -4.96 -4.09 0.50
N TYR A 41 -4.52 -5.06 1.31
CA TYR A 41 -3.43 -5.95 0.95
C TYR A 41 -3.79 -6.85 -0.25
N GLU A 42 -4.98 -7.46 -0.23
CA GLU A 42 -5.45 -8.35 -1.30
C GLU A 42 -5.63 -7.62 -2.62
N GLY A 43 -6.16 -6.40 -2.60
CA GLY A 43 -6.36 -5.58 -3.79
C GLY A 43 -5.06 -5.05 -4.39
N THR A 44 -3.99 -4.87 -3.59
CA THR A 44 -2.77 -4.19 -4.06
C THR A 44 -1.56 -5.11 -4.17
N THR A 45 -1.17 -5.78 -3.07
CA THR A 45 0.20 -6.27 -2.88
C THR A 45 0.29 -7.79 -2.89
N LYS A 46 -0.83 -8.49 -2.73
CA LYS A 46 -0.87 -9.97 -2.73
C LYS A 46 -0.30 -10.58 -4.00
N ASN A 47 -0.63 -10.03 -5.17
CA ASN A 47 -0.07 -10.49 -6.44
C ASN A 47 1.43 -10.17 -6.57
N LEU A 48 1.85 -8.99 -6.10
CA LEU A 48 3.27 -8.60 -6.09
C LEU A 48 4.12 -9.53 -5.21
N ALA A 49 3.58 -10.03 -4.09
CA ALA A 49 4.27 -11.01 -3.26
C ALA A 49 4.52 -12.34 -4.00
N GLN A 50 3.59 -12.76 -4.86
CA GLN A 50 3.78 -13.93 -5.73
C GLN A 50 4.82 -13.66 -6.82
N ASP A 51 4.80 -12.47 -7.42
CA ASP A 51 5.80 -12.08 -8.43
C ASP A 51 7.22 -12.11 -7.86
N VAL A 52 7.41 -11.70 -6.60
CA VAL A 52 8.71 -11.79 -5.91
C VAL A 52 9.18 -13.24 -5.76
N LEU A 53 8.28 -14.16 -5.45
CA LEU A 53 8.63 -15.60 -5.37
C LEU A 53 9.01 -16.19 -6.73
N ASN A 54 8.46 -15.63 -7.81
CA ASN A 54 8.81 -16.00 -9.18
C ASN A 54 10.12 -15.34 -9.68
N GLY A 55 10.80 -14.57 -8.83
CA GLY A 55 12.09 -13.94 -9.13
C GLY A 55 11.97 -12.52 -9.71
N TYR A 56 10.79 -11.89 -9.68
CA TYR A 56 10.62 -10.51 -10.12
C TYR A 56 10.85 -9.52 -8.97
N ASN A 57 11.24 -8.28 -9.32
CA ASN A 57 11.35 -7.20 -8.35
C ASN A 57 10.03 -6.45 -8.23
N ALA A 58 9.53 -6.28 -7.01
CA ALA A 58 8.35 -5.47 -6.71
C ALA A 58 8.70 -4.32 -5.76
N THR A 59 8.00 -3.19 -5.87
CA THR A 59 8.17 -2.05 -4.97
C THR A 59 6.83 -1.40 -4.67
N VAL A 60 6.55 -1.16 -3.39
CA VAL A 60 5.30 -0.54 -2.93
C VAL A 60 5.62 0.74 -2.17
N PHE A 61 4.96 1.83 -2.56
CA PHE A 61 5.09 3.12 -1.91
C PHE A 61 3.76 3.54 -1.27
N ALA A 62 3.81 4.03 -0.04
CA ALA A 62 2.70 4.77 0.57
C ALA A 62 3.00 6.26 0.48
N TYR A 63 2.16 7.02 -0.23
CA TYR A 63 2.31 8.46 -0.43
C TYR A 63 1.08 9.23 0.07
N GLY A 64 1.26 10.50 0.41
CA GLY A 64 0.20 11.36 0.97
C GLY A 64 0.70 12.30 2.07
N ALA A 65 -0.15 13.23 2.51
CA ALA A 65 0.17 14.21 3.56
C ALA A 65 0.34 13.58 4.95
N THR A 66 0.98 14.26 5.90
CA THR A 66 1.05 13.79 7.29
C THR A 66 -0.36 13.59 7.85
N GLY A 67 -0.57 12.48 8.56
CA GLY A 67 -1.91 12.09 9.05
C GLY A 67 -2.78 11.33 8.05
N SER A 68 -2.39 11.20 6.78
CA SER A 68 -3.19 10.52 5.73
C SER A 68 -3.21 8.98 5.80
N GLY A 69 -2.77 8.37 6.90
CA GLY A 69 -2.80 6.91 7.06
C GLY A 69 -1.64 6.10 6.45
N LYS A 70 -0.62 6.71 5.82
CA LYS A 70 0.53 5.97 5.22
C LYS A 70 1.13 4.88 6.13
N THR A 71 1.46 5.24 7.37
CA THR A 71 2.04 4.30 8.35
C THR A 71 1.04 3.22 8.75
N HIS A 72 -0.24 3.59 8.88
CA HIS A 72 -1.32 2.65 9.15
C HIS A 72 -1.44 1.63 8.00
N THR A 73 -1.48 2.07 6.74
CA THR A 73 -1.54 1.15 5.60
C THR A 73 -0.31 0.24 5.49
N MET A 74 0.90 0.80 5.62
CA MET A 74 2.14 0.04 5.41
C MET A 74 2.49 -0.90 6.57
N VAL A 75 2.40 -0.42 7.81
CA VAL A 75 2.80 -1.16 9.02
C VAL A 75 1.57 -1.73 9.74
N GLY A 76 0.52 -0.92 9.87
CA GLY A 76 -0.67 -1.26 10.63
C GLY A 76 -0.45 -1.24 12.14
N THR A 77 -1.36 -1.92 12.84
CA THR A 77 -1.31 -2.11 14.29
C THR A 77 -1.11 -3.60 14.60
N SER A 78 -0.86 -3.93 15.87
CA SER A 78 -0.73 -5.33 16.29
C SER A 78 -2.02 -6.14 16.08
N SER A 79 -3.19 -5.50 16.21
CA SER A 79 -4.49 -6.14 15.98
C SER A 79 -4.91 -6.13 14.50
N SER A 80 -4.42 -5.17 13.72
CA SER A 80 -4.74 -5.02 12.30
C SER A 80 -3.44 -4.77 11.51
N PRO A 81 -2.65 -5.83 11.23
CA PRO A 81 -1.37 -5.70 10.56
C PRO A 81 -1.53 -5.16 9.14
N GLY A 82 -0.62 -4.29 8.73
CA GLY A 82 -0.62 -3.67 7.41
C GLY A 82 0.09 -4.49 6.34
N ILE A 83 0.29 -3.85 5.18
CA ILE A 83 0.83 -4.48 3.97
C ILE A 83 2.16 -5.20 4.23
N MET A 84 3.10 -4.57 4.95
CA MET A 84 4.44 -5.12 5.17
C MET A 84 4.41 -6.47 5.89
N VAL A 85 3.65 -6.58 6.97
CA VAL A 85 3.58 -7.81 7.77
C VAL A 85 2.85 -8.91 7.00
N ARG A 86 1.78 -8.57 6.29
CA ARG A 86 1.00 -9.52 5.47
C ARG A 86 1.82 -10.07 4.31
N ALA A 87 2.53 -9.20 3.58
CA ALA A 87 3.40 -9.60 2.47
C ALA A 87 4.53 -10.53 2.94
N LEU A 88 5.19 -10.20 4.05
CA LEU A 88 6.23 -11.06 4.62
C LEU A 88 5.67 -12.43 5.01
N ASN A 89 4.53 -12.47 5.70
CA ASN A 89 3.89 -13.73 6.07
C ASN A 89 3.57 -14.60 4.84
N ASP A 90 2.99 -14.03 3.78
CA ASP A 90 2.68 -14.78 2.56
C ASP A 90 3.95 -15.33 1.89
N ILE A 91 5.01 -14.52 1.79
CA ILE A 91 6.30 -14.95 1.25
C ILE A 91 6.89 -16.09 2.09
N PHE A 92 6.88 -15.97 3.42
CA PHE A 92 7.40 -17.03 4.32
C PHE A 92 6.56 -18.31 4.26
N LEU A 93 5.24 -18.21 4.17
CA LEU A 93 4.36 -19.37 4.06
C LEU A 93 4.52 -20.06 2.70
N ALA A 94 4.64 -19.29 1.63
CA ALA A 94 4.84 -19.84 0.29
C ALA A 94 6.21 -20.52 0.14
N THR A 95 7.29 -19.92 0.66
CA THR A 95 8.61 -20.54 0.65
C THR A 95 8.64 -21.86 1.43
N LYS A 96 7.98 -21.94 2.60
CA LYS A 96 7.81 -23.21 3.34
C LYS A 96 7.04 -24.28 2.57
N LYS A 97 6.09 -23.89 1.71
CA LYS A 97 5.34 -24.83 0.88
C LYS A 97 6.16 -25.35 -0.31
N LEU A 98 7.11 -24.56 -0.79
CA LEU A 98 7.98 -24.87 -1.94
C LEU A 98 9.31 -25.55 -1.53
N SER A 99 9.61 -25.63 -0.23
CA SER A 99 10.89 -26.09 0.30
C SER A 99 11.19 -27.58 0.10
N GLU A 100 10.28 -28.36 -0.48
CA GLU A 100 10.55 -29.75 -0.84
C GLU A 100 11.50 -29.91 -2.04
N ASN A 101 11.69 -28.85 -2.85
CA ASN A 101 12.52 -28.92 -4.07
C ASN A 101 13.53 -27.77 -4.25
N ILE A 102 13.46 -26.71 -3.43
CA ILE A 102 14.26 -25.48 -3.61
C ILE A 102 14.65 -24.90 -2.24
N ASP A 103 15.93 -24.58 -2.07
CA ASP A 103 16.42 -23.85 -0.91
C ASP A 103 16.13 -22.35 -1.05
N PHE A 104 15.35 -21.79 -0.12
CA PHE A 104 15.06 -20.35 -0.07
C PHE A 104 15.78 -19.70 1.11
N THR A 105 16.48 -18.59 0.85
CA THR A 105 17.01 -17.70 1.91
C THR A 105 16.27 -16.38 1.84
N VAL A 106 15.58 -16.01 2.92
CA VAL A 106 14.83 -14.74 3.02
C VAL A 106 15.50 -13.84 4.03
N SER A 107 15.88 -12.63 3.63
CA SER A 107 16.46 -11.60 4.49
C SER A 107 15.60 -10.34 4.47
N PHE A 108 15.34 -9.76 5.64
CA PHE A 108 14.54 -8.53 5.78
C PHE A 108 15.36 -7.39 6.38
N LEU A 109 15.29 -6.20 5.76
CA LEU A 109 15.99 -5.01 6.21
C LEU A 109 15.06 -3.80 6.22
N LYS A 110 14.93 -3.17 7.40
CA LYS A 110 14.19 -1.90 7.56
C LYS A 110 15.16 -0.75 7.74
N LYS A 111 15.12 0.23 6.82
CA LYS A 111 15.85 1.49 6.92
C LYS A 111 14.88 2.66 7.06
N SER A 112 15.27 3.66 7.85
CA SER A 112 14.55 4.93 7.96
C SER A 112 15.41 6.05 7.40
N ILE A 113 14.87 6.80 6.45
CA ILE A 113 15.54 7.95 5.84
C ILE A 113 14.79 9.19 6.33
N PHE A 114 15.45 10.00 7.14
CA PHE A 114 14.95 11.31 7.55
C PHE A 114 15.67 12.38 6.74
N PHE A 115 14.94 13.07 5.87
CA PHE A 115 15.44 14.28 5.25
C PHE A 115 15.49 15.37 6.33
N LYS A 116 16.65 15.59 6.94
CA LYS A 116 16.89 16.81 7.70
C LYS A 116 16.98 17.94 6.68
N SER A 117 16.01 18.86 6.69
CA SER A 117 16.25 20.18 6.11
C SER A 117 17.42 20.81 6.85
N PHE A 118 18.51 21.07 6.14
CA PHE A 118 19.50 22.06 6.55
C PHE A 118 18.81 23.43 6.49
N PHE A 119 18.12 23.81 7.57
CA PHE A 119 17.88 25.22 7.82
C PHE A 119 19.17 25.76 8.45
N SER A 120 19.96 26.45 7.63
CA SER A 120 20.96 27.42 8.08
C SER A 120 20.36 28.81 8.09
#